data_AF-A0A934ZSC1-F1
#
_entry.id   AF-A0A934ZSC1-F1
#
_cell.length_a   1.000
_cell.length_b   1.000
_cell.length_c   1.000
_cell.angle_alpha   90.00
_cell.angle_beta   90.00
_cell.angle_gamma   90.00
#
_symmetry.space_group_name_H-M   'P 1'
#
loop_
_entity.id
_entity.type
_entity.pdbx_description
1 polymer ?
#
loop_
_entity_poly.entity_id
_entity_poly.type
_entity_poly.pdbx_seq_one_letter_code
_entity_poly.pdbx_strand_id
1 'polypeptide(L)'
;MQPFGAFVELEKGLDGLLHVSEIGDRRIEHPNEVLKESQEVNVRVTKIDRQARRIGLALLPEGITEEQLKQSVQPRPGMITTAKIVEHESFGVFAQLDNTVGKVGRGLIMPQDSNVPRGGDLKKALPVGMEVKVKVVEIERGRLKLSIRAAIHDEERQAYRAYQQQANSTTVGVSLADKLRKLNLGR
;
A
#
# COMPACT_ATOMS: atom_id res chain seq x y z
N MET A 1 6.20 22.87 -21.54
CA MET A 1 6.36 21.61 -22.30
C MET A 1 5.86 20.47 -21.42
N GLN A 2 4.89 19.70 -21.89
CA GLN A 2 4.48 18.48 -21.18
C GLN A 2 5.63 17.48 -21.31
N PRO A 3 6.13 16.88 -20.23
CA PRO A 3 7.13 15.81 -20.35
C PRO A 3 6.44 14.61 -21.01
N PHE A 4 6.60 14.50 -22.32
CA PHE A 4 6.17 13.34 -23.09
C PHE A 4 7.03 12.17 -22.62
N GLY A 5 6.40 11.04 -22.34
CA GLY A 5 7.04 9.84 -21.83
C GLY A 5 8.11 9.24 -22.75
N ALA A 6 8.47 7.98 -22.50
CA ALA A 6 9.29 7.21 -23.43
C ALA A 6 8.40 6.48 -24.44
N PHE A 7 8.82 6.44 -25.69
CA PHE A 7 8.23 5.58 -26.71
C PHE A 7 9.02 4.28 -26.76
N VAL A 8 8.30 3.16 -26.67
CA VAL A 8 8.87 1.82 -26.71
C VAL A 8 8.26 1.10 -27.90
N GLU A 9 9.09 0.72 -28.86
CA GLU A 9 8.66 -0.11 -29.99
C GLU A 9 8.56 -1.56 -29.50
N LEU A 10 7.37 -2.14 -29.57
CA LEU A 10 7.12 -3.52 -29.13
C LEU A 10 7.24 -4.50 -30.31
N GLU A 11 6.65 -4.12 -31.44
CA GLU A 11 6.64 -4.86 -32.70
C GLU A 11 6.50 -3.88 -33.87
N LYS A 12 6.78 -4.34 -35.11
CA LYS A 12 6.69 -3.50 -36.30
C LYS A 12 5.31 -2.86 -36.44
N GLY A 13 5.25 -1.55 -36.24
CA GLY A 13 4.03 -0.74 -36.34
C GLY A 13 3.16 -0.72 -35.07
N LEU A 14 3.71 -1.12 -33.93
CA LEU A 14 3.06 -1.06 -32.61
C LEU A 14 3.90 -0.25 -31.62
N ASP A 15 3.47 0.99 -31.37
CA ASP A 15 4.11 1.89 -30.44
C ASP A 15 3.48 1.81 -29.04
N GLY A 16 4.32 1.52 -28.06
CA GLY A 16 4.02 1.63 -26.65
C GLY A 16 4.39 3.02 -26.12
N LEU A 17 3.48 3.64 -25.36
CA LEU A 17 3.77 4.89 -24.65
C LEU A 17 3.94 4.59 -23.16
N LEU A 18 5.14 4.83 -22.66
CA LEU A 18 5.48 4.77 -21.24
C LEU A 18 5.44 6.18 -20.67
N HIS A 19 4.38 6.52 -19.94
CA HIS A 19 4.19 7.86 -19.39
C HIS A 19 5.29 8.21 -18.37
N VAL A 20 5.75 9.46 -18.29
CA VAL A 20 6.79 9.84 -17.30
C VAL A 20 6.39 9.55 -15.86
N SER A 21 5.08 9.63 -15.56
CA SER A 21 4.52 9.25 -14.26
C SER A 21 4.62 7.75 -13.97
N GLU A 22 4.83 6.92 -15.00
CA GLU A 22 5.00 5.47 -14.92
C GLU A 22 6.48 5.05 -14.93
N ILE A 23 7.43 5.97 -15.13
CA ILE A 23 8.89 5.68 -15.12
C ILE A 23 9.44 5.63 -13.68
N GLY A 24 9.18 6.66 -12.85
CA GLY A 24 9.58 6.65 -11.43
C GLY A 24 8.57 7.30 -10.48
N ASP A 25 8.66 7.01 -9.18
CA ASP A 25 7.79 7.61 -8.16
C ASP A 25 8.17 9.07 -7.87
N ARG A 26 9.44 9.40 -8.11
CA ARG A 26 9.99 10.76 -8.10
C ARG A 26 9.55 11.55 -9.33
N ARG A 27 9.50 12.88 -9.17
CA ARG A 27 9.30 13.79 -10.31
C ARG A 27 10.56 13.73 -11.18
N ILE A 28 10.48 12.98 -12.27
CA ILE A 28 11.55 12.90 -13.25
C ILE A 28 11.39 14.09 -14.20
N GLU A 29 12.38 14.97 -14.25
CA GLU A 29 12.39 16.09 -15.21
C GLU A 29 12.83 15.61 -16.61
N HIS A 30 13.77 14.66 -16.66
CA HIS A 30 14.29 14.11 -17.90
C HIS A 30 14.19 12.58 -17.91
N PRO A 31 13.38 11.96 -18.80
CA PRO A 31 13.26 10.50 -18.90
C PRO A 31 14.60 9.81 -19.22
N ASN A 32 15.53 10.54 -19.84
CA ASN A 32 16.86 10.07 -20.23
C ASN A 32 17.78 9.74 -19.02
N GLU A 33 17.43 10.18 -17.81
CA GLU A 33 18.17 9.80 -16.59
C GLU A 33 17.85 8.38 -16.11
N VAL A 34 16.68 7.86 -16.48
CA VAL A 34 16.17 6.57 -15.97
C VAL A 34 16.08 5.53 -17.08
N LEU A 35 15.86 5.97 -18.31
CA LEU A 35 15.79 5.12 -19.50
C LEU A 35 16.85 5.61 -20.48
N LYS A 36 17.76 4.72 -20.88
CA LYS A 36 18.70 5.01 -21.96
C LYS A 36 18.10 4.62 -23.29
N GLU A 37 18.36 5.41 -24.32
CA GLU A 37 18.04 5.05 -25.70
C GLU A 37 18.70 3.70 -26.04
N SER A 38 17.92 2.73 -26.53
CA SER A 38 18.33 1.34 -26.82
C SER A 38 18.54 0.41 -25.62
N GLN A 39 18.10 0.77 -24.42
CA GLN A 39 18.08 -0.16 -23.28
C GLN A 39 16.89 -1.12 -23.37
N GLU A 40 17.13 -2.41 -23.20
CA GLU A 40 16.08 -3.40 -23.01
C GLU A 40 15.46 -3.21 -21.62
N VAL A 41 14.15 -2.95 -21.58
CA VAL A 41 13.41 -2.74 -20.34
C VAL A 41 12.18 -3.64 -20.29
N ASN A 42 11.91 -4.18 -19.10
CA ASN A 42 10.69 -4.94 -18.88
C ASN A 42 9.52 -3.97 -18.63
N VAL A 43 8.44 -4.12 -19.39
CA VAL A 43 7.25 -3.28 -19.29
C VAL A 43 5.98 -4.10 -19.15
N ARG A 44 5.02 -3.59 -18.38
CA ARG A 44 3.70 -4.19 -18.20
C ARG A 44 2.70 -3.43 -19.02
N VAL A 45 1.90 -4.17 -19.77
CA VAL A 45 0.74 -3.61 -20.47
C VAL A 45 -0.31 -3.20 -19.44
N THR A 46 -0.58 -1.90 -19.36
CA THR A 46 -1.59 -1.34 -18.45
C THR A 46 -2.91 -1.10 -19.18
N LYS A 47 -2.85 -0.67 -20.44
CA LYS A 47 -4.03 -0.41 -21.27
C LYS A 47 -3.72 -0.69 -22.73
N ILE A 48 -4.69 -1.24 -23.45
CA ILE A 48 -4.59 -1.48 -24.89
C ILE A 48 -5.67 -0.64 -25.57
N ASP A 49 -5.26 0.24 -26.49
CA ASP A 49 -6.16 0.98 -27.37
C ASP A 49 -6.05 0.42 -28.79
N ARG A 50 -7.05 -0.37 -29.18
CA ARG A 50 -7.09 -1.02 -30.49
C ARG A 50 -7.43 -0.06 -31.63
N GLN A 51 -8.11 1.05 -31.35
CA GLN A 51 -8.49 2.02 -32.39
C GLN A 51 -7.32 2.90 -32.76
N ALA A 52 -6.59 3.40 -31.76
CA ALA A 52 -5.39 4.21 -31.97
C ALA A 52 -4.13 3.36 -32.25
N ARG A 53 -4.18 2.03 -32.11
CA ARG A 53 -3.02 1.11 -32.14
C ARG A 53 -1.92 1.51 -31.14
N ARG A 54 -2.32 1.93 -29.94
CA ARG A 54 -1.40 2.39 -28.90
C ARG A 54 -1.53 1.52 -27.66
N ILE A 55 -0.40 1.24 -27.03
CA ILE A 55 -0.36 0.47 -25.79
C ILE A 55 0.18 1.36 -24.67
N GLY A 56 -0.57 1.48 -23.59
CA GLY A 56 -0.12 2.11 -22.36
C GLY A 56 0.78 1.15 -21.60
N LEU A 57 2.04 1.55 -21.39
CA LEU A 57 3.05 0.74 -20.72
C LEU A 57 3.37 1.32 -19.34
N ALA A 58 3.72 0.43 -18.41
CA ALA A 58 4.27 0.76 -17.11
C ALA A 58 5.61 0.05 -16.93
N LEU A 59 6.62 0.75 -16.40
CA LEU A 59 7.95 0.18 -16.19
C LEU A 59 7.91 -0.86 -15.07
N LEU A 60 8.49 -2.05 -15.31
CA LEU A 60 8.78 -3.00 -14.23
C LEU A 60 10.18 -2.75 -13.69
N PRO A 61 10.37 -2.86 -12.36
CA PRO A 61 11.69 -3.02 -11.78
C PRO A 61 12.41 -4.25 -12.34
N GLU A 62 13.73 -4.15 -12.48
CA GLU A 62 14.58 -5.30 -12.80
C GLU A 62 14.52 -6.34 -11.67
N GLY A 63 14.50 -7.62 -12.04
CA GLY A 63 14.48 -8.74 -11.09
C GLY A 63 13.10 -9.26 -10.67
N ILE A 64 12.01 -8.77 -11.28
CA ILE A 64 10.67 -9.34 -11.05
C ILE A 64 10.46 -10.55 -11.97
N THR A 65 10.15 -11.70 -11.37
CA THR A 65 9.82 -12.93 -12.11
C THR A 65 8.37 -12.91 -12.59
N GLU A 66 8.06 -13.57 -13.70
CA GLU A 66 6.68 -13.73 -14.19
C GLU A 66 5.73 -14.33 -13.14
N GLU A 67 6.22 -15.21 -12.27
CA GLU A 67 5.46 -15.77 -11.14
C GLU A 67 5.01 -14.69 -10.16
N GLN A 68 5.90 -13.77 -9.80
CA GLN A 68 5.56 -12.63 -8.95
C GLN A 68 4.55 -11.71 -9.64
N LEU A 69 4.62 -11.59 -10.98
CA LEU A 69 3.64 -10.83 -11.75
C LEU A 69 2.25 -11.46 -11.73
N LYS A 70 2.17 -12.78 -11.91
CA LYS A 70 0.91 -13.54 -11.85
C LYS A 70 0.31 -13.57 -10.44
N GLN A 71 1.15 -13.61 -9.42
CA GLN A 71 0.76 -13.55 -8.01
C GLN A 71 0.48 -12.12 -7.53
N SER A 72 0.80 -11.10 -8.33
CA SER A 72 0.59 -9.71 -7.93
C SER A 72 -0.90 -9.43 -7.75
N VAL A 73 -1.29 -9.14 -6.52
CA VAL A 73 -2.66 -8.78 -6.18
C VAL A 73 -2.80 -7.27 -6.28
N GLN A 74 -3.86 -6.80 -6.92
CA GLN A 74 -4.12 -5.37 -6.96
C GLN A 74 -4.52 -4.89 -5.55
N PRO A 75 -3.77 -3.95 -4.95
CA PRO A 75 -3.99 -3.56 -3.57
C PRO A 75 -5.34 -2.85 -3.43
N ARG A 76 -6.04 -3.13 -2.33
CA ARG A 76 -7.32 -2.52 -2.00
C ARG A 76 -7.21 -1.74 -0.68
N PRO A 77 -7.91 -0.61 -0.52
CA PRO A 77 -8.02 0.06 0.77
C PRO A 77 -8.52 -0.93 1.83
N GLY A 78 -7.89 -0.92 3.00
CA GLY A 78 -8.15 -1.84 4.11
C GLY A 78 -7.31 -3.12 4.11
N MET A 79 -6.61 -3.45 3.02
CA MET A 79 -5.73 -4.62 2.96
C MET A 79 -4.54 -4.46 3.92
N ILE A 80 -4.32 -5.46 4.76
CA ILE A 80 -3.14 -5.55 5.63
C ILE A 80 -2.16 -6.52 4.98
N THR A 81 -0.91 -6.09 4.79
CA THR A 81 0.15 -6.89 4.18
C THR A 81 1.50 -6.46 4.72
N THR A 82 2.52 -7.29 4.52
CA THR A 82 3.91 -6.92 4.79
C THR A 82 4.43 -6.04 3.66
N ALA A 83 5.20 -5.02 4.00
CA ALA A 83 5.92 -4.18 3.07
C ALA A 83 7.40 -4.07 3.48
N LYS A 84 8.28 -4.18 2.49
CA LYS A 84 9.71 -3.97 2.66
C LYS A 84 10.06 -2.53 2.36
N ILE A 85 10.78 -1.89 3.26
CA ILE A 85 11.22 -0.51 3.10
C ILE A 85 12.28 -0.45 2.01
N VAL A 86 12.04 0.39 1.01
CA VAL A 86 12.90 0.50 -0.18
C VAL A 86 13.61 1.84 -0.24
N GLU A 87 13.02 2.90 0.32
CA GLU A 87 13.59 4.24 0.20
C GLU A 87 13.13 5.16 1.33
N HIS A 88 13.94 6.18 1.63
CA HIS A 88 13.64 7.20 2.63
C HIS A 88 13.72 8.58 2.02
N GLU A 89 12.67 9.36 2.25
CA GLU A 89 12.58 10.76 1.87
C GLU A 89 12.37 11.65 3.10
N SER A 90 12.60 12.95 2.91
CA SER A 90 12.47 13.93 4.00
C SER A 90 11.03 14.05 4.52
N PHE A 91 10.04 13.66 3.70
CA PHE A 91 8.62 13.72 4.02
C PHE A 91 7.98 12.35 4.32
N GLY A 92 8.72 11.25 4.23
CA GLY A 92 8.19 9.91 4.50
C GLY A 92 9.08 8.76 4.05
N VAL A 93 8.62 7.53 4.31
CA VAL A 93 9.32 6.28 3.97
C VAL A 93 8.56 5.55 2.88
N PHE A 94 9.24 5.12 1.82
CA PHE A 94 8.64 4.27 0.80
C PHE A 94 8.83 2.81 1.16
N ALA A 95 7.75 2.04 1.06
CA ALA A 95 7.75 0.61 1.26
C ALA A 95 7.05 -0.09 0.09
N GLN A 96 7.63 -1.18 -0.38
CA GLN A 96 7.08 -2.07 -1.41
C GLN A 96 6.29 -3.18 -0.72
N LEU A 97 5.01 -3.35 -1.03
CA LEU A 97 4.23 -4.47 -0.48
C LEU A 97 4.67 -5.77 -1.15
N ASP A 98 4.83 -6.82 -0.35
CA ASP A 98 5.23 -8.16 -0.82
C ASP A 98 4.25 -8.75 -1.85
N ASN A 99 2.95 -8.55 -1.64
CA ASN A 99 1.89 -9.08 -2.53
C ASN A 99 1.71 -8.29 -3.84
N THR A 100 2.60 -7.33 -4.14
CA THR A 100 2.44 -6.41 -5.26
C THR A 100 3.78 -6.11 -5.94
N VAL A 101 3.72 -5.89 -7.24
CA VAL A 101 4.92 -5.70 -8.07
C VAL A 101 4.96 -4.31 -8.69
N GLY A 102 6.16 -3.74 -8.76
CA GLY A 102 6.39 -2.41 -9.32
C GLY A 102 5.65 -1.30 -8.58
N LYS A 103 5.36 -0.22 -9.30
CA LYS A 103 4.79 1.02 -8.75
C LYS A 103 3.45 0.85 -8.06
N VAL A 104 2.60 -0.04 -8.59
CA VAL A 104 1.29 -0.29 -7.99
C VAL A 104 1.38 -0.86 -6.58
N GLY A 105 2.54 -1.37 -6.19
CA GLY A 105 2.83 -1.93 -4.88
C GLY A 105 3.62 -1.03 -3.95
N ARG A 106 4.12 0.09 -4.46
CA ARG A 106 4.96 1.01 -3.71
C ARG A 106 4.08 2.02 -3.02
N GLY A 107 4.19 2.10 -1.70
CA GLY A 107 3.41 3.02 -0.89
C GLY A 107 4.27 3.90 -0.02
N LEU A 108 3.70 5.05 0.35
CA LEU A 108 4.31 6.03 1.22
C LEU A 108 3.76 5.88 2.64
N ILE A 109 4.67 5.72 3.59
CA ILE A 109 4.41 5.77 5.02
C ILE A 109 4.84 7.15 5.48
N MET A 110 3.87 7.98 5.87
CA MET A 110 4.17 9.28 6.45
C MET A 110 4.65 9.14 7.91
N PRO A 111 5.43 10.10 8.44
CA PRO A 111 5.84 10.12 9.85
C PRO A 111 4.67 9.90 10.82
N GLN A 112 3.51 10.51 10.56
CA GLN A 112 2.30 10.40 11.39
C GLN A 112 1.64 9.01 11.38
N ASP A 113 1.85 8.26 10.29
CA ASP A 113 1.32 6.92 10.05
C ASP A 113 2.32 5.83 10.46
N SER A 114 3.56 6.24 10.76
CA SER A 114 4.62 5.41 11.31
C SER A 114 4.54 5.31 12.84
N ASN A 115 5.31 4.40 13.43
CA ASN A 115 5.44 4.29 14.88
C ASN A 115 6.46 5.29 15.47
N VAL A 116 6.96 6.24 14.66
CA VAL A 116 8.01 7.19 15.06
C VAL A 116 7.38 8.41 15.75
N PRO A 117 7.90 8.86 16.90
CA PRO A 117 7.44 10.10 17.53
C PRO A 117 7.69 11.33 16.64
N ARG A 118 6.87 12.38 16.81
CA ARG A 118 6.99 13.63 16.04
C ARG A 118 8.38 14.24 16.24
N GLY A 119 9.08 14.52 15.14
CA GLY A 119 10.46 15.04 15.15
C GLY A 119 11.54 13.98 15.33
N GLY A 120 11.17 12.68 15.39
CA GLY A 120 12.13 11.57 15.43
C GLY A 120 12.74 11.24 14.07
N ASP A 121 13.95 10.69 14.08
CA ASP A 121 14.67 10.26 12.88
C ASP A 121 13.97 9.06 12.22
N LEU A 122 13.22 9.29 11.12
CA LEU A 122 12.60 8.22 10.33
C LEU A 122 13.63 7.17 9.86
N LYS A 123 14.80 7.64 9.43
CA LYS A 123 15.90 6.77 8.95
C LYS A 123 16.40 5.78 10.00
N LYS A 124 16.35 6.13 11.29
CA LYS A 124 16.80 5.24 12.37
C LYS A 124 15.72 4.25 12.78
N ALA A 125 14.47 4.72 12.82
CA ALA A 125 13.36 3.88 13.26
C ALA A 125 12.93 2.85 12.20
N LEU A 126 13.12 3.19 10.93
CA LEU A 126 12.78 2.37 9.78
C LEU A 126 14.00 2.36 8.86
N PRO A 127 14.93 1.40 8.98
CA PRO A 127 16.05 1.27 8.05
C PRO A 127 15.61 0.66 6.71
N VAL A 128 16.32 0.99 5.62
CA VAL A 128 16.03 0.44 4.29
C VAL A 128 16.27 -1.07 4.34
N GLY A 129 15.34 -1.83 3.79
CA GLY A 129 15.34 -3.29 3.82
C GLY A 129 14.54 -3.91 4.96
N MET A 130 14.08 -3.12 5.94
CA MET A 130 13.21 -3.60 7.02
C MET A 130 11.83 -3.95 6.50
N GLU A 131 11.29 -5.09 6.95
CA GLU A 131 9.93 -5.52 6.65
C GLU A 131 8.98 -5.10 7.76
N VAL A 132 7.89 -4.41 7.40
CA VAL A 132 6.89 -3.89 8.33
C VAL A 132 5.50 -4.28 7.87
N LYS A 133 4.63 -4.64 8.82
CA LYS A 133 3.20 -4.82 8.53
C LYS A 133 2.55 -3.45 8.38
N VAL A 134 1.89 -3.26 7.25
CA VAL A 134 1.21 -2.01 6.91
C VAL A 134 -0.20 -2.29 6.46
N LYS A 135 -1.09 -1.36 6.76
CA LYS A 135 -2.44 -1.33 6.21
C LYS A 135 -2.50 -0.29 5.10
N VAL A 136 -3.08 -0.68 3.97
CA VAL A 136 -3.44 0.26 2.91
C VAL A 136 -4.60 1.10 3.43
N VAL A 137 -4.37 2.38 3.70
CA VAL A 137 -5.41 3.30 4.17
C VAL A 137 -6.19 3.84 2.99
N GLU A 138 -5.46 4.30 1.97
CA GLU A 138 -6.03 4.99 0.82
C GLU A 138 -5.14 4.77 -0.41
N ILE A 139 -5.72 4.94 -1.60
CA ILE A 139 -5.03 4.84 -2.89
C ILE A 139 -5.31 6.11 -3.67
N GLU A 140 -4.30 6.94 -3.88
CA GLU A 140 -4.41 8.20 -4.63
C GLU A 140 -3.59 8.13 -5.92
N ARG A 141 -4.26 8.19 -7.09
CA ARG A 141 -3.61 8.23 -8.42
C ARG A 141 -2.55 7.13 -8.63
N GLY A 142 -2.77 5.93 -8.08
CA GLY A 142 -1.82 4.80 -8.15
C GLY A 142 -0.73 4.80 -7.07
N ARG A 143 -0.74 5.75 -6.15
CA ARG A 143 0.12 5.78 -4.95
C ARG A 143 -0.63 5.26 -3.75
N LEU A 144 -0.03 4.32 -3.04
CA LEU A 144 -0.61 3.72 -1.83
C LEU A 144 -0.23 4.54 -0.60
N LYS A 145 -1.22 4.92 0.20
CA LYS A 145 -0.98 5.45 1.54
C LYS A 145 -0.95 4.30 2.53
N LEU A 146 0.21 4.06 3.11
CA LEU A 146 0.46 2.96 4.02
C LEU A 146 0.54 3.48 5.45
N SER A 147 -0.10 2.76 6.38
CA SER A 147 -0.06 3.10 7.79
C SER A 147 0.24 1.88 8.64
N ILE A 148 1.29 2.01 9.45
CA ILE A 148 1.70 1.00 10.44
C ILE A 148 0.76 1.11 11.64
N ARG A 149 0.45 2.34 12.07
CA ARG A 149 -0.49 2.59 13.18
C ARG A 149 -1.89 2.04 12.92
N ALA A 150 -2.38 2.16 11.69
CA ALA A 150 -3.69 1.62 11.34
C ALA A 150 -3.75 0.09 11.39
N ALA A 151 -2.62 -0.61 11.18
CA ALA A 151 -2.55 -2.06 11.36
C ALA A 151 -2.65 -2.44 12.85
N ILE A 152 -1.91 -1.74 13.72
CA ILE A 152 -1.89 -1.98 15.17
C ILE A 152 -3.26 -1.65 15.81
N HIS A 153 -3.86 -0.52 15.43
CA HIS A 153 -5.10 -0.05 16.03
C HIS A 153 -6.31 -0.94 15.67
N ASP A 154 -6.27 -1.66 14.54
CA ASP A 154 -7.34 -2.59 14.18
C ASP A 154 -7.35 -3.81 15.12
N GLU A 155 -6.17 -4.33 15.50
CA GLU A 155 -6.06 -5.40 16.50
C GLU A 155 -6.62 -4.97 17.86
N GLU A 156 -6.29 -3.77 18.34
CA GLU A 156 -6.82 -3.25 19.61
C GLU A 156 -8.34 -3.09 19.58
N ARG A 157 -8.90 -2.58 18.48
CA ARG A 157 -10.36 -2.35 18.37
C ARG A 157 -11.15 -3.65 18.27
N GLN A 158 -10.61 -4.66 17.60
CA GLN A 158 -11.22 -5.99 17.51
C GLN A 158 -11.13 -6.73 18.85
N ALA A 159 -10.00 -6.64 19.55
CA ALA A 159 -9.83 -7.22 20.89
C ALA A 159 -10.78 -6.59 21.92
N TYR A 160 -10.97 -5.27 21.89
CA TYR A 160 -11.90 -4.59 22.81
C TYR A 160 -13.37 -4.95 22.52
N ARG A 161 -13.74 -5.11 21.24
CA ARG A 161 -15.08 -5.58 20.86
C ARG A 161 -15.37 -7.00 21.35
N ALA A 162 -14.38 -7.89 21.28
CA ALA A 162 -14.51 -9.26 21.80
C ALA A 162 -14.70 -9.27 23.33
N TYR A 163 -13.97 -8.43 24.06
CA TYR A 163 -14.15 -8.27 25.51
C TYR A 163 -15.55 -7.76 25.88
N GLN A 164 -16.11 -6.78 25.15
CA GLN A 164 -17.47 -6.30 25.43
C GLN A 164 -18.55 -7.32 25.10
N GLN A 165 -18.38 -8.14 24.06
CA GLN A 165 -19.35 -9.19 23.72
C GLN A 165 -19.36 -10.31 24.77
N GLN A 166 -18.20 -10.70 25.31
CA GLN A 166 -18.12 -11.66 26.42
C GLN A 166 -18.65 -11.09 27.75
N ALA A 167 -18.37 -9.81 28.06
CA ALA A 167 -18.89 -9.14 29.25
C ALA A 167 -20.42 -8.95 29.23
N ASN A 168 -21.00 -8.73 28.04
CA ASN A 168 -22.46 -8.70 27.88
C ASN A 168 -23.11 -10.08 27.94
N SER A 169 -22.44 -11.17 27.52
CA SER A 169 -23.00 -12.51 27.67
C SER A 169 -23.06 -13.01 29.13
N THR A 170 -22.17 -12.51 30.01
CA THR A 170 -22.21 -12.84 31.45
C THR A 170 -23.18 -11.95 32.24
N THR A 171 -23.60 -10.81 31.69
CA THR A 171 -24.51 -9.87 32.38
C THR A 171 -26.01 -10.17 32.13
N VAL A 172 -26.34 -10.97 31.12
CA VAL A 172 -27.75 -11.34 30.83
C VAL A 172 -28.24 -12.51 31.69
N GLY A 173 -27.36 -13.20 32.42
CA GLY A 173 -27.70 -14.30 33.33
C GLY A 173 -27.64 -13.88 34.79
N VAL A 174 -28.79 -13.47 35.35
CA VAL A 174 -29.04 -13.20 36.78
C VAL A 174 -28.64 -11.80 37.29
N SER A 175 -29.48 -10.82 36.94
CA SER A 175 -29.55 -9.53 37.63
C SER A 175 -29.75 -9.72 39.14
N LEU A 176 -28.78 -9.28 39.93
CA LEU A 176 -28.85 -9.17 41.39
C LEU A 176 -30.02 -8.29 41.85
N ALA A 177 -30.55 -7.43 40.97
CA ALA A 177 -31.70 -6.58 41.23
C ALA A 177 -33.03 -7.35 41.33
N ASP A 178 -33.15 -8.53 40.70
CA ASP A 178 -34.38 -9.33 40.76
C ASP A 178 -34.51 -10.12 42.09
N LYS A 179 -33.38 -10.44 42.75
CA LYS A 179 -33.39 -11.16 44.04
C LYS A 179 -33.64 -10.26 45.26
N LEU A 180 -33.36 -8.96 45.18
CA LEU A 180 -33.59 -8.02 46.28
C LEU A 180 -35.05 -7.55 46.38
N ARG A 181 -35.86 -7.73 45.34
CA ARG A 181 -37.29 -7.35 45.34
C ARG A 181 -38.21 -8.41 45.94
N LYS A 182 -37.73 -9.65 46.13
CA LYS A 182 -38.48 -10.77 46.73
C LYS A 182 -38.32 -10.93 48.25
N LEU A 183 -37.54 -10.10 48.94
CA LEU A 183 -37.33 -10.20 50.39
C LEU A 183 -38.04 -9.13 51.25
N ASN A 184 -38.78 -8.19 50.65
CA ASN A 184 -39.40 -7.08 51.40
C ASN A 184 -40.93 -6.96 51.27
N LEU A 185 -41.62 -8.05 50.94
CA LEU A 185 -43.08 -8.17 51.08
C LEU A 185 -43.38 -9.44 51.87
N GLY A 186 -43.25 -9.37 53.19
CA GLY A 186 -43.42 -10.55 54.03
C GLY A 186 -43.16 -10.39 55.51
N ARG A 187 -43.54 -9.26 56.12
CA ARG A 187 -44.19 -9.20 57.44
C ARG A 187 -44.51 -7.77 57.84
#